data_AF-A0A0A0CWQ4-F1
#
_entry.id   AF-A0A0A0CWQ4-F1
#
_cell.length_a   1.000
_cell.length_b   1.000
_cell.length_c   1.000
_cell.angle_alpha   90.00
_cell.angle_beta   90.00
_cell.angle_gamma   90.00
#
_symmetry.space_group_name_H-M   'P 1'
#
loop_
_entity.id
_entity.type
_entity.pdbx_description
1 polymer ?
#
loop_
_entity_poly.entity_id
_entity_poly.type
_entity_poly.pdbx_seq_one_letter_code
_entity_poly.pdbx_strand_id
1 'polypeptide(L)'
;MTVLRLLSRTKLYWGLLVILLIGIAFSPVSGSGRNIFLSYGNLTDVLRQVSITGLVAVGMTVVILIAGIDLSVGSVMAFGTVLSATLLTQDGWTSSAGVAVPAAILVAFFAIFLL
;
A
#
# COMPACT_ATOMS: atom_id res chain seq x y z
N MET A 1 33.69 -16.91 -7.17
CA MET A 1 32.31 -17.18 -7.65
C MET A 1 31.22 -17.03 -6.58
N THR A 2 31.56 -16.66 -5.34
CA THR A 2 30.60 -16.52 -4.22
C THR A 2 29.89 -15.16 -4.21
N VAL A 3 30.60 -14.08 -4.56
CA VAL A 3 30.06 -12.69 -4.57
C VAL A 3 28.96 -12.51 -5.61
N LEU A 4 29.12 -13.04 -6.82
CA LEU A 4 28.09 -12.99 -7.86
C LEU A 4 26.82 -13.76 -7.47
N ARG A 5 26.97 -14.87 -6.74
CA ARG A 5 25.82 -15.62 -6.20
C ARG A 5 25.12 -14.84 -5.09
N LEU A 6 25.87 -14.15 -4.23
CA LEU A 6 25.32 -13.29 -3.19
C LEU A 6 24.53 -12.11 -3.80
N LEU A 7 25.14 -11.39 -4.75
CA LEU A 7 24.48 -10.34 -5.54
C LEU A 7 23.21 -10.86 -6.24
N SER A 8 23.25 -12.09 -6.74
CA SER A 8 22.10 -12.69 -7.41
C SER A 8 20.95 -13.07 -6.45
N ARG A 9 21.23 -13.27 -5.15
CA ARG A 9 20.22 -13.50 -4.12
C ARG A 9 19.65 -12.20 -3.55
N THR A 10 20.43 -11.12 -3.55
CA THR A 10 20.01 -9.81 -3.02
C THR A 10 19.63 -8.81 -4.12
N LYS A 11 19.32 -9.28 -5.33
CA LYS A 11 18.98 -8.43 -6.50
C LYS A 11 17.88 -7.41 -6.18
N LEU A 12 16.89 -7.78 -5.36
CA LEU A 12 15.79 -6.90 -4.98
C LEU A 12 16.28 -5.67 -4.21
N TYR A 13 17.17 -5.86 -3.23
CA TYR A 13 17.74 -4.78 -2.44
C TYR A 13 18.61 -3.85 -3.28
N TRP A 14 19.39 -4.42 -4.21
CA TRP A 14 20.18 -3.64 -5.16
C TRP A 14 19.30 -2.85 -6.13
N GLY A 15 18.22 -3.46 -6.62
CA GLY A 15 17.24 -2.78 -7.48
C GLY A 15 16.58 -1.60 -6.77
N LEU A 16 16.14 -1.80 -5.51
CA LEU A 16 15.57 -0.73 -4.70
C LEU A 16 16.58 0.41 -4.49
N LEU A 17 17.83 0.08 -4.14
CA LEU A 17 18.89 1.06 -3.94
C LEU A 17 19.15 1.88 -5.21
N VAL A 18 19.21 1.23 -6.38
CA VAL A 18 19.38 1.90 -7.67
C VAL A 18 18.21 2.84 -7.97
N ILE A 19 16.96 2.39 -7.78
CA ILE A 19 15.78 3.23 -7.98
C ILE A 19 15.82 4.46 -7.05
N LEU A 20 16.22 4.27 -5.80
CA LEU A 20 16.31 5.34 -4.81
C LEU A 20 17.39 6.36 -5.19
N LEU A 21 18.57 5.90 -5.64
CA LEU A 21 19.63 6.77 -6.13
C LEU A 21 19.22 7.57 -7.38
N ILE A 22 18.56 6.92 -8.34
CA ILE A 22 18.04 7.58 -9.54
C ILE A 22 16.97 8.62 -9.14
N GLY A 23 16.05 8.25 -8.25
CA GLY A 23 15.02 9.16 -7.74
C GLY A 23 15.62 10.40 -7.09
N ILE A 24 16.67 10.25 -6.28
CA ILE A 24 17.37 11.39 -5.68
C ILE A 24 18.07 12.24 -6.74
N ALA A 25 18.83 11.61 -7.64
CA ALA A 25 19.68 12.30 -8.61
C ALA A 25 18.87 13.10 -9.65
N PHE A 26 17.72 12.57 -10.07
CA PHE A 26 16.86 13.17 -11.10
C PHE A 26 15.65 13.91 -10.52
N SER A 27 15.50 13.97 -9.19
CA SER A 27 14.38 14.70 -8.59
C SER A 27 14.48 16.19 -8.90
N PRO A 28 13.37 16.83 -9.31
CA PRO A 28 13.30 18.28 -9.30
C PRO A 28 13.51 18.83 -7.88
N VAL A 29 14.05 20.04 -7.84
CA VAL A 29 14.34 20.77 -6.61
C VAL A 29 13.24 21.81 -6.41
N SER A 30 12.69 21.88 -5.19
CA SER A 30 11.70 22.90 -4.83
C SER A 30 12.35 24.29 -4.80
N GLY A 31 11.55 25.37 -4.85
CA GLY A 31 12.05 26.75 -4.82
C GLY A 31 12.90 27.11 -3.59
N SER A 32 12.85 26.30 -2.54
CA SER A 32 13.69 26.39 -1.33
C SER A 32 14.98 25.55 -1.39
N GLY A 33 15.33 24.98 -2.54
CA GLY A 33 16.54 24.15 -2.69
C GLY A 33 16.38 22.70 -2.19
N ARG A 34 15.18 22.28 -1.77
CA ARG A 34 14.93 20.94 -1.22
C ARG A 34 14.56 19.93 -2.31
N ASN A 35 15.16 18.74 -2.26
CA ASN A 35 14.83 17.62 -3.14
C ASN A 35 13.39 17.12 -2.90
N ILE A 36 12.56 17.11 -3.94
CA ILE A 36 11.12 16.76 -3.82
C ILE A 36 10.93 15.26 -3.57
N PHE A 37 11.76 14.40 -4.17
CA PHE A 37 11.71 12.96 -3.97
C PHE A 37 11.94 12.58 -2.50
N LEU A 38 12.87 13.25 -1.82
CA LEU A 38 13.14 13.06 -0.39
C LEU A 38 12.21 13.87 0.54
N SER A 39 11.18 14.53 0.01
CA SER A 39 10.24 15.23 0.86
C SER A 39 9.44 14.24 1.72
N TYR A 40 9.12 14.66 2.95
CA TYR A 40 8.34 13.83 3.88
C TYR A 40 6.99 13.41 3.27
N GLY A 41 6.30 14.31 2.57
CA GLY A 41 5.06 14.00 1.86
C GLY A 41 5.26 12.85 0.87
N ASN A 42 6.21 13.00 -0.07
CA ASN A 42 6.48 11.97 -1.08
C ASN A 42 6.89 10.63 -0.47
N LEU A 43 7.79 10.63 0.52
CA LEU A 43 8.21 9.40 1.20
C LEU A 43 7.03 8.70 1.90
N THR A 44 6.18 9.46 2.60
CA THR A 44 5.00 8.89 3.25
C THR A 44 3.94 8.40 2.26
N ASP A 45 3.78 9.07 1.12
CA ASP A 45 2.86 8.65 0.07
C ASP A 45 3.31 7.33 -0.59
N VAL A 46 4.61 7.20 -0.88
CA VAL A 46 5.20 5.94 -1.40
C VAL A 46 5.01 4.81 -0.38
N LEU A 47 5.32 5.05 0.90
CA LEU A 47 5.13 4.05 1.95
C LEU A 47 3.65 3.66 2.09
N ARG A 48 2.73 4.63 2.00
CA ARG A 48 1.28 4.38 2.07
C ARG A 48 0.81 3.52 0.90
N GLN A 49 1.28 3.80 -0.31
CA GLN A 49 0.93 3.03 -1.50
C GLN A 49 1.39 1.57 -1.40
N VAL A 50 2.64 1.34 -0.95
CA VAL A 50 3.18 -0.03 -0.76
C VAL A 50 2.49 -0.76 0.39
N SER A 51 2.12 -0.05 1.46
CA SER A 51 1.48 -0.63 2.65
C SER A 51 0.16 -1.35 2.31
N ILE A 52 -0.64 -0.80 1.39
CA ILE A 52 -1.91 -1.40 0.97
C ILE A 52 -1.65 -2.78 0.33
N THR A 53 -0.74 -2.85 -0.63
CA THR A 53 -0.37 -4.11 -1.28
C THR A 53 0.23 -5.11 -0.30
N GLY A 54 1.08 -4.65 0.63
CA GLY A 54 1.67 -5.50 1.68
C GLY A 54 0.62 -6.13 2.60
N LEU A 55 -0.36 -5.34 3.05
CA LEU A 55 -1.43 -5.81 3.92
C LEU A 55 -2.32 -6.86 3.22
N VAL A 56 -2.64 -6.63 1.95
CA VAL A 56 -3.41 -7.56 1.11
C VAL A 56 -2.63 -8.86 0.88
N ALA A 57 -1.32 -8.78 0.61
CA ALA A 57 -0.47 -9.95 0.45
C ALA A 57 -0.44 -10.83 1.70
N VAL A 58 -0.44 -10.24 2.90
CA VAL A 58 -0.54 -10.99 4.17
C VAL A 58 -1.87 -11.74 4.25
N GLY A 59 -3.00 -11.09 3.93
CA GLY A 59 -4.31 -11.75 3.90
C GLY A 59 -4.38 -12.91 2.90
N MET A 60 -3.88 -12.69 1.67
CA MET A 60 -3.81 -13.73 0.65
C MET A 60 -2.91 -14.91 1.05
N THR A 61 -1.88 -14.67 1.87
CA THR A 61 -1.00 -15.74 2.38
C THR A 61 -1.79 -16.72 3.26
N VAL A 62 -2.65 -16.22 4.16
CA VAL A 62 -3.48 -17.06 5.04
C VAL A 62 -4.44 -17.94 4.24
N VAL A 63 -5.08 -17.37 3.21
CA VAL A 63 -5.97 -18.08 2.28
C VAL A 63 -5.24 -19.23 1.58
N ILE A 64 -4.05 -18.97 1.05
CA ILE A 64 -3.29 -19.99 0.32
C ILE A 64 -2.93 -21.14 1.26
N LEU A 65 -2.60 -20.85 2.53
CA LEU A 65 -2.26 -21.88 3.53
C LEU A 65 -3.43 -22.82 3.85
N ILE A 66 -4.67 -22.35 3.74
CA ILE A 66 -5.88 -23.19 3.91
C ILE A 66 -6.33 -23.86 2.59
N ALA A 67 -5.50 -23.83 1.54
CA ALA A 67 -5.78 -24.33 0.19
C ALA A 67 -7.01 -23.67 -0.49
N GLY A 68 -7.34 -22.44 -0.07
CA GLY A 68 -8.35 -21.61 -0.72
C GLY A 68 -7.80 -20.87 -1.94
N ILE A 69 -8.69 -20.51 -2.87
CA ILE A 69 -8.43 -19.57 -3.97
C ILE A 69 -9.34 -18.37 -3.73
N ASP A 70 -8.97 -17.53 -2.77
CA ASP A 70 -9.81 -16.38 -2.38
C ASP A 70 -9.60 -15.20 -3.33
N LEU A 71 -10.48 -15.13 -4.33
CA LEU A 71 -10.60 -13.98 -5.25
C LEU A 71 -11.31 -12.78 -4.61
N SER A 72 -11.93 -12.94 -3.45
CA SER A 72 -12.77 -11.90 -2.87
C SER A 72 -12.00 -10.84 -2.07
N VAL A 73 -10.75 -11.10 -1.65
CA VAL A 73 -9.89 -10.07 -1.03
C VAL A 73 -9.82 -8.83 -1.93
N GLY A 74 -9.80 -9.04 -3.25
CA GLY A 74 -9.88 -7.98 -4.25
C GLY A 74 -11.24 -7.27 -4.29
N SER A 75 -12.36 -8.01 -4.26
CA SER A 75 -13.70 -7.39 -4.30
C SER A 75 -14.03 -6.63 -3.02
N VAL A 76 -13.55 -7.09 -1.87
CA VAL A 76 -13.70 -6.44 -0.56
C VAL A 76 -12.89 -5.17 -0.48
N MET A 77 -11.64 -5.19 -0.97
CA MET A 77 -10.83 -3.98 -1.10
C MET A 77 -11.50 -2.96 -2.03
N ALA A 78 -11.99 -3.39 -3.19
CA ALA A 78 -12.67 -2.52 -4.14
C ALA A 78 -13.95 -1.91 -3.54
N PHE A 79 -14.77 -2.71 -2.86
CA PHE A 79 -15.98 -2.22 -2.20
C PHE A 79 -15.64 -1.23 -1.06
N GLY A 80 -14.70 -1.56 -0.19
CA GLY A 80 -14.30 -0.71 0.93
C GLY A 80 -13.71 0.63 0.48
N THR A 81 -12.93 0.63 -0.60
CA THR A 81 -12.35 1.86 -1.17
C THR A 81 -13.41 2.76 -1.80
N VAL A 82 -14.32 2.22 -2.62
CA VAL A 82 -15.43 2.99 -3.22
C VAL A 82 -16.37 3.52 -2.16
N LEU A 83 -16.73 2.70 -1.16
CA LEU A 83 -17.54 3.13 -0.03
C LEU A 83 -16.86 4.30 0.68
N SER A 84 -15.61 4.12 1.14
CA SER A 84 -14.86 5.16 1.84
C SER A 84 -14.72 6.45 1.03
N ALA A 85 -14.42 6.36 -0.27
CA ALA A 85 -14.34 7.52 -1.16
C ALA A 85 -15.67 8.26 -1.24
N THR A 86 -16.77 7.52 -1.40
CA THR A 86 -18.13 8.09 -1.45
C THR A 86 -18.48 8.84 -0.16
N LEU A 87 -18.15 8.24 0.99
CA LEU A 87 -18.39 8.85 2.30
C LEU A 87 -17.58 10.14 2.51
N LEU A 88 -16.35 10.21 1.98
CA LEU A 88 -15.50 11.40 2.06
C LEU A 88 -15.94 12.55 1.14
N THR A 89 -16.68 12.26 0.07
CA THR A 89 -17.10 13.26 -0.93
C THR A 89 -18.50 13.85 -0.70
N GLN A 90 -19.26 13.37 0.29
CA GLN A 90 -20.56 13.98 0.62
C GLN A 90 -20.41 15.19 1.55
N ASP A 91 -21.14 16.26 1.25
CA ASP A 91 -21.20 17.47 2.07
C ASP A 91 -21.86 17.18 3.44
N GLY A 92 -21.20 17.61 4.53
CA GLY A 92 -21.67 17.41 5.92
C GLY A 92 -21.09 16.18 6.63
N TRP A 93 -20.31 15.36 5.92
CA TRP A 93 -19.76 14.09 6.41
C TRP A 93 -18.34 14.19 6.99
N THR A 94 -17.83 15.37 7.36
CA THR A 94 -16.57 15.48 8.13
C THR A 94 -16.65 14.79 9.50
N SER A 95 -17.84 14.68 10.11
CA SER A 95 -18.10 13.84 11.30
C SER A 95 -18.28 12.34 10.97
N SER A 96 -18.48 11.99 9.70
CA SER A 96 -18.68 10.60 9.26
C SER A 96 -17.38 9.81 9.13
N ALA A 97 -16.22 10.48 9.09
CA ALA A 97 -14.92 9.82 9.14
C ALA A 97 -14.80 8.92 10.38
N GLY A 98 -15.45 9.29 11.49
CA GLY A 98 -15.56 8.48 12.70
C GLY A 98 -16.40 7.21 12.54
N VAL A 99 -17.32 7.16 11.56
CA VAL A 99 -18.16 5.99 11.24
C VAL A 99 -17.56 5.17 10.09
N ALA A 100 -16.87 5.82 9.15
CA ALA A 100 -16.24 5.18 8.00
C ALA A 100 -15.16 4.18 8.43
N VAL A 101 -14.36 4.51 9.45
CA VAL A 101 -13.32 3.61 9.99
C VAL A 101 -13.92 2.32 10.60
N PRO A 102 -14.88 2.38 11.54
CA PRO A 102 -15.51 1.17 12.06
C PRO A 102 -16.33 0.41 11.02
N ALA A 103 -16.97 1.09 10.06
CA ALA A 103 -17.65 0.43 8.95
C ALA A 103 -16.67 -0.34 8.04
N ALA A 104 -15.51 0.24 7.73
CA ALA A 104 -14.46 -0.44 6.96
C ALA A 104 -13.89 -1.65 7.72
N ILE A 105 -13.74 -1.55 9.05
CA ILE A 105 -13.31 -2.67 9.90
C ILE A 105 -14.36 -3.78 9.91
N LEU A 106 -15.65 -3.45 10.02
CA LEU A 106 -16.74 -4.43 9.97
C LEU A 106 -16.82 -5.14 8.61
N VAL A 107 -16.70 -4.40 7.52
CA VAL A 107 -16.67 -4.96 6.15
C VAL A 107 -15.47 -5.89 5.99
N ALA A 108 -14.29 -5.50 6.48
CA ALA A 108 -13.10 -6.35 6.44
C ALA A 108 -13.27 -7.62 7.29
N PHE A 109 -13.90 -7.52 8.46
CA PHE A 109 -14.19 -8.67 9.33
C PHE A 109 -15.17 -9.66 8.67
N PHE A 110 -16.29 -9.15 8.12
CA PHE A 110 -17.27 -9.99 7.44
C PHE A 110 -16.73 -10.64 6.17
N ALA A 111 -15.92 -9.90 5.42
CA ALA A 111 -15.23 -10.42 4.25
C ALA A 111 -14.38 -11.65 4.59
N ILE A 112 -13.54 -11.57 5.63
CA ILE A 112 -12.67 -12.68 6.05
C ILE A 112 -13.46 -13.91 6.50
N PHE A 113 -14.72 -13.74 6.95
CA PHE A 113 -15.54 -14.82 7.48
C PHE A 113 -16.51 -15.44 6.43
N LEU A 114 -16.70 -14.80 5.28
CA LEU A 114 -17.65 -15.22 4.24
C LEU A 114 -17.03 -16.05 3.10
N LEU A 115 -15.79 -16.53 3.28
CA LEU A 115 -15.00 -17.28 2.29
C LEU A 115 -14.40 -18.53 2.92
#